data_AF-A0A1T4NE00-F1
#
_entry.id   AF-A0A1T4NE00-F1
#
_cell.length_a   1.000
_cell.length_b   1.000
_cell.length_c   1.000
_cell.angle_alpha   90.00
_cell.angle_beta   90.00
_cell.angle_gamma   90.00
#
_symmetry.space_group_name_H-M   'P 1'
#
loop_
_entity.id
_entity.type
_entity.pdbx_description
1 polymer ?
#
loop_
_entity_poly.entity_id
_entity_poly.type
_entity_poly.pdbx_seq_one_letter_code
_entity_poly.pdbx_strand_id
1 'polypeptide(L)'
;MRMLTFKLKPKTAFGLILLLTGVIVILVTFVGNHPAKPASKLQTVSCKTVEERVNYINSLGYKTDSCEESKEIIIPQKFNEVYNKYNEIQKQQNFDLTAYKGKTAVMYTYHITNYGDNDNVIANLIVLDGELIGADLCDTSADDGFLVALNDKT
;
A
#
# COMPACT_ATOMS: atom_id res chain seq x y z
N MET A 1 -46.34 34.65 28.90
CA MET A 1 -45.56 34.31 27.68
C MET A 1 -45.82 35.40 26.65
N ARG A 2 -44.84 36.25 26.31
CA ARG A 2 -45.03 37.31 25.30
C ARG A 2 -44.87 36.69 23.92
N MET A 3 -45.98 36.54 23.20
CA MET A 3 -45.97 36.06 21.82
C MET A 3 -45.56 37.23 20.92
N LEU A 4 -44.31 37.24 20.46
CA LEU A 4 -43.82 38.24 19.51
C LEU A 4 -44.32 37.87 18.12
N THR A 5 -45.40 38.51 17.67
CA THR A 5 -45.92 38.33 16.31
C THR A 5 -45.12 39.21 15.34
N PHE A 6 -44.12 38.63 14.67
CA PHE A 6 -43.38 39.32 13.62
C PHE A 6 -44.24 39.39 12.34
N LYS A 7 -44.81 40.56 12.04
CA LYS A 7 -45.41 40.85 10.73
C LYS A 7 -44.31 41.09 9.70
N LEU A 8 -43.79 40.01 9.11
CA LEU A 8 -42.84 40.07 8.01
C LEU A 8 -43.56 40.55 6.74
N LYS A 9 -43.04 41.63 6.13
CA LYS A 9 -43.51 42.09 4.82
C LYS A 9 -43.07 41.08 3.76
N PRO A 10 -43.85 40.84 2.69
CA PRO A 10 -43.52 39.82 1.69
C PRO A 10 -42.15 40.03 1.04
N LYS A 11 -41.70 41.29 0.88
CA LYS A 11 -40.38 41.64 0.36
C LYS A 11 -39.22 41.24 1.29
N THR A 12 -39.40 41.32 2.61
CA THR A 12 -38.38 40.90 3.58
C THR A 12 -38.36 39.40 3.78
N ALA A 13 -39.51 38.73 3.72
CA ALA A 13 -39.57 37.26 3.75
C ALA A 13 -38.85 36.64 2.54
N PHE A 14 -39.06 37.21 1.34
CA PHE A 14 -38.38 36.76 0.12
C PHE A 14 -36.86 36.92 0.22
N GLY A 15 -36.38 38.08 0.70
CA GLY A 15 -34.94 38.30 0.89
C GLY A 15 -34.29 37.34 1.90
N LEU A 16 -35.02 37.00 2.98
CA LEU A 16 -34.51 36.08 4.00
C LEU A 16 -34.42 34.64 3.47
N ILE A 17 -35.42 34.20 2.69
CA ILE A 17 -35.43 32.89 2.04
C ILE A 17 -34.26 32.78 1.05
N LEU A 18 -34.04 33.82 0.24
CA LEU A 18 -32.98 33.85 -0.78
C LEU A 18 -31.58 33.81 -0.14
N LEU A 19 -31.40 34.49 1.00
CA LEU A 19 -30.17 34.43 1.80
C LEU A 19 -29.93 33.01 2.36
N LEU A 20 -30.96 32.40 2.95
CA LEU A 20 -30.88 31.05 3.51
C LEU A 20 -30.55 30.00 2.44
N THR A 21 -31.19 30.07 1.27
CA THR A 21 -30.87 29.18 0.16
C THR A 21 -29.45 29.38 -0.35
N GLY A 22 -28.96 30.63 -0.40
CA GLY A 22 -27.59 30.93 -0.79
C GLY A 22 -26.56 30.29 0.16
N VAL A 23 -26.77 30.40 1.48
CA VAL A 23 -25.87 29.80 2.48
C VAL A 23 -25.87 28.26 2.40
N ILE A 24 -27.04 27.64 2.18
CA ILE A 24 -27.14 26.18 2.04
C ILE A 24 -26.40 25.70 0.79
N VAL A 25 -26.55 26.39 -0.34
CA VAL A 25 -25.84 26.04 -1.59
C VAL A 25 -24.32 26.13 -1.39
N ILE A 26 -23.82 27.15 -0.69
CA ILE A 26 -22.38 27.31 -0.39
C ILE A 26 -21.87 26.18 0.52
N LEU A 27 -22.64 25.78 1.53
CA LEU A 27 -22.27 24.68 2.42
C LEU A 27 -22.22 23.33 1.67
N VAL A 28 -23.20 23.06 0.81
CA VAL A 28 -23.24 21.81 0.02
C VAL A 28 -22.09 21.73 -0.97
N THR A 29 -21.72 22.84 -1.62
CA THR A 29 -20.57 22.85 -2.54
C THR A 29 -19.24 22.69 -1.81
N PHE A 30 -19.08 23.22 -0.60
CA PHE A 30 -17.83 23.06 0.16
C PHE A 30 -17.66 21.67 0.77
N VAL A 31 -18.74 21.05 1.27
CA VAL A 31 -18.69 19.71 1.89
C VAL A 31 -18.57 18.60 0.83
N GLY A 32 -19.20 18.77 -0.35
CA GLY A 32 -19.20 17.76 -1.41
C GLY A 32 -18.03 17.84 -2.39
N ASN A 33 -17.30 18.97 -2.44
CA ASN A 33 -16.24 19.21 -3.42
C ASN A 33 -14.84 19.24 -2.81
N HIS A 34 -14.58 18.43 -1.78
CA HIS A 34 -13.22 17.98 -1.54
C HIS A 34 -12.88 17.01 -2.68
N PRO A 35 -12.04 17.39 -3.67
CA PRO A 35 -11.44 16.38 -4.54
C PRO A 35 -10.79 15.36 -3.61
N ALA A 36 -11.24 14.11 -3.69
CA ALA A 36 -10.51 13.01 -3.08
C ALA A 36 -9.06 13.20 -3.50
N LYS A 37 -8.15 13.27 -2.52
CA LYS A 37 -6.71 13.32 -2.77
C LYS A 37 -6.46 12.27 -3.85
N PRO A 38 -5.98 12.62 -5.06
CA PRO A 38 -5.73 11.61 -6.07
C PRO A 38 -4.86 10.57 -5.39
N ALA A 39 -5.36 9.34 -5.28
CA ALA A 39 -4.57 8.25 -4.77
C ALA A 39 -3.33 8.26 -5.66
N SER A 40 -2.16 8.59 -5.09
CA SER A 40 -0.90 8.48 -5.82
C SER A 40 -0.93 7.10 -6.44
N LYS A 41 -0.96 7.04 -7.77
CA LYS A 41 -0.92 5.79 -8.51
C LYS A 41 0.37 5.13 -8.02
N LEU A 42 0.23 4.07 -7.20
CA LEU A 42 1.38 3.30 -6.74
C LEU A 42 2.15 2.94 -8.00
N GLN A 43 3.43 3.30 -8.02
CA GLN A 43 4.27 3.02 -9.16
C GLN A 43 4.43 1.50 -9.22
N THR A 44 3.64 0.87 -10.09
CA THR A 44 3.70 -0.57 -10.32
C THR A 44 5.11 -0.93 -10.78
N VAL A 45 5.74 -1.87 -10.07
CA VAL A 45 7.03 -2.44 -10.46
C VAL A 45 6.76 -3.72 -11.24
N SER A 46 7.18 -3.75 -12.51
CA SER A 46 7.13 -4.97 -13.33
C SER A 46 8.20 -5.95 -12.84
N CYS A 47 7.83 -7.21 -12.67
CA CYS A 47 8.68 -8.32 -12.22
C CYS A 47 8.30 -9.62 -12.96
N LYS A 48 7.87 -9.51 -14.22
CA LYS A 48 7.43 -10.62 -15.06
C LYS A 48 8.60 -11.49 -15.50
N THR A 49 9.72 -10.88 -15.85
CA THR A 49 10.93 -11.58 -16.29
C THR A 49 11.96 -11.70 -15.17
N VAL A 50 12.87 -12.67 -15.31
CA VAL A 50 14.03 -12.83 -14.40
C VAL A 50 14.85 -11.54 -14.37
N GLU A 51 15.09 -10.93 -15.53
CA GLU A 51 15.85 -9.69 -15.66
C GLU A 51 15.20 -8.53 -14.89
N GLU A 52 13.88 -8.37 -14.96
CA GLU A 52 13.16 -7.34 -14.20
C GLU A 52 13.29 -7.55 -12.69
N ARG A 53 13.20 -8.80 -12.22
CA ARG A 53 13.35 -9.16 -10.80
C ARG A 53 14.77 -8.89 -10.30
N VAL A 54 15.77 -9.34 -11.04
CA VAL A 54 17.19 -9.10 -10.72
C VAL A 54 17.51 -7.61 -10.76
N ASN A 55 16.97 -6.86 -11.74
CA ASN A 55 17.15 -5.41 -11.82
C ASN A 55 16.51 -4.69 -10.62
N TYR A 56 15.35 -5.14 -10.14
CA TYR A 56 14.73 -4.59 -8.94
C TYR A 56 15.63 -4.79 -7.71
N ILE A 57 16.13 -6.01 -7.48
CA ILE A 57 17.07 -6.31 -6.38
C ILE A 57 18.33 -5.44 -6.49
N ASN A 58 18.94 -5.38 -7.68
CA ASN A 58 20.12 -4.56 -7.96
C ASN A 58 19.89 -3.07 -7.71
N SER A 59 18.69 -2.56 -8.02
CA SER A 59 18.34 -1.15 -7.81
C SER A 59 18.35 -0.75 -6.33
N LEU A 60 18.22 -1.72 -5.43
CA LEU A 60 18.27 -1.54 -3.97
C LEU A 60 19.68 -1.72 -3.40
N GLY A 61 20.68 -2.03 -4.23
CA GLY A 61 22.09 -2.20 -3.84
C GLY A 61 22.50 -3.64 -3.50
N TYR A 62 21.58 -4.59 -3.59
CA TYR A 62 21.88 -6.01 -3.40
C TYR A 62 22.30 -6.66 -4.71
N LYS A 63 23.08 -7.74 -4.63
CA LYS A 63 23.50 -8.56 -5.78
C LYS A 63 23.02 -9.98 -5.57
N THR A 64 22.67 -10.65 -6.66
CA THR A 64 22.28 -12.06 -6.65
C THR A 64 23.03 -12.84 -7.73
N ASP A 65 23.24 -14.14 -7.52
CA ASP A 65 23.76 -15.07 -8.50
C ASP A 65 22.78 -15.36 -9.66
N SER A 66 21.57 -14.77 -9.61
CA SER A 66 20.49 -14.93 -10.60
C SER A 66 19.91 -16.35 -10.66
N CYS A 67 20.29 -17.23 -9.74
CA CYS A 67 19.63 -18.51 -9.55
C CYS A 67 18.28 -18.24 -8.88
N GLU A 68 17.18 -18.52 -9.57
CA GLU A 68 15.85 -18.32 -9.02
C GLU A 68 15.23 -19.63 -8.55
N GLU A 69 14.73 -19.62 -7.33
CA GLU A 69 13.73 -20.57 -6.88
C GLU A 69 12.35 -19.92 -6.96
N SER A 70 11.30 -20.68 -7.27
CA SER A 70 9.94 -20.15 -7.28
C SER A 70 8.95 -21.14 -6.69
N LYS A 71 7.92 -20.60 -6.03
CA LYS A 71 6.77 -21.37 -5.57
C LYS A 71 5.50 -20.56 -5.66
N GLU A 72 4.42 -21.26 -5.97
CA GLU A 72 3.07 -20.70 -5.86
C GLU A 72 2.69 -20.55 -4.38
N ILE A 73 2.13 -19.40 -4.02
CA ILE A 73 1.64 -19.10 -2.68
C ILE A 73 0.21 -18.60 -2.74
N ILE A 74 -0.55 -18.87 -1.67
CA ILE A 74 -1.89 -18.30 -1.50
C ILE A 74 -1.80 -17.24 -0.40
N ILE A 75 -2.16 -16.00 -0.73
CA ILE A 75 -2.30 -14.93 0.26
C ILE A 75 -3.56 -15.24 1.08
N PRO A 76 -3.49 -15.42 2.41
CA PRO A 76 -4.63 -15.88 3.19
C PRO A 76 -5.84 -14.95 3.10
N GLN A 77 -7.03 -15.52 3.00
CA GLN A 77 -8.29 -14.77 3.05
C GLN A 77 -8.45 -13.98 4.37
N LYS A 78 -7.92 -14.53 5.47
CA LYS A 78 -7.93 -13.91 6.80
C LYS A 78 -6.49 -13.86 7.32
N PHE A 79 -6.04 -12.68 7.71
CA PHE A 79 -4.71 -12.52 8.31
C PHE A 79 -4.80 -12.78 9.81
N ASN A 80 -4.01 -13.73 10.28
CA ASN A 80 -3.73 -13.89 11.71
C ASN A 80 -2.67 -12.86 12.14
N GLU A 81 -2.28 -12.88 13.41
CA GLU A 81 -1.27 -11.95 13.93
C GLU A 81 0.07 -12.02 13.16
N VAL A 82 0.50 -13.22 12.80
CA VAL A 82 1.74 -13.44 12.04
C VAL A 82 1.67 -12.77 10.67
N TYR A 83 0.59 -13.00 9.92
CA TYR A 83 0.43 -12.40 8.60
C TYR A 83 0.17 -10.89 8.67
N ASN A 84 -0.45 -10.40 9.74
CA ASN A 84 -0.54 -8.96 9.98
C ASN A 84 0.85 -8.36 10.17
N LYS A 85 1.70 -8.93 11.03
CA LYS A 85 3.10 -8.48 11.21
C LYS A 85 3.89 -8.54 9.90
N TYR A 86 3.75 -9.63 9.14
CA TYR A 86 4.37 -9.74 7.83
C TYR A 86 3.90 -8.63 6.87
N ASN A 87 2.60 -8.35 6.82
CA ASN A 87 2.09 -7.27 5.97
C ASN A 87 2.55 -5.88 6.43
N GLU A 88 2.80 -5.67 7.74
CA GLU A 88 3.39 -4.40 8.20
C GLU A 88 4.83 -4.21 7.69
N ILE A 89 5.62 -5.28 7.53
CA ILE A 89 6.92 -5.23 6.84
C ILE A 89 6.71 -4.79 5.38
N GLN A 90 5.75 -5.39 4.69
CA GLN A 90 5.45 -5.06 3.29
C GLN A 90 5.01 -3.60 3.10
N LYS A 91 4.27 -3.03 4.06
CA LYS A 91 3.84 -1.63 4.03
C LYS A 91 4.97 -0.61 4.16
N GLN A 92 6.10 -0.97 4.76
CA GLN A 92 7.28 -0.08 4.86
C GLN A 92 7.84 0.32 3.49
N GLN A 93 7.58 -0.51 2.49
CA GLN A 93 8.00 -0.32 1.10
C GLN A 93 6.81 -0.05 0.16
N ASN A 94 5.70 0.43 0.72
CA ASN A 94 4.46 0.79 0.01
C ASN A 94 3.73 -0.37 -0.67
N PHE A 95 3.97 -1.61 -0.24
CA PHE A 95 3.12 -2.75 -0.61
C PHE A 95 2.04 -2.99 0.44
N ASP A 96 0.87 -3.50 0.03
CA ASP A 96 -0.17 -3.91 0.97
C ASP A 96 -0.87 -5.20 0.48
N LEU A 97 -0.52 -6.32 1.12
CA LEU A 97 -1.06 -7.63 0.80
C LEU A 97 -2.56 -7.77 1.12
N THR A 98 -3.16 -6.83 1.86
CA THR A 98 -4.60 -6.87 2.15
C THR A 98 -5.46 -6.74 0.90
N ALA A 99 -4.98 -6.05 -0.13
CA ALA A 99 -5.66 -5.92 -1.43
C ALA A 99 -5.67 -7.23 -2.25
N TYR A 100 -4.86 -8.20 -1.83
CA TYR A 100 -4.62 -9.44 -2.57
C TYR A 100 -5.03 -10.69 -1.78
N LYS A 101 -5.82 -10.53 -0.72
CA LYS A 101 -6.35 -11.64 0.09
C LYS A 101 -7.09 -12.67 -0.76
N GLY A 102 -6.76 -13.93 -0.56
CA GLY A 102 -7.30 -15.07 -1.29
C GLY A 102 -6.76 -15.27 -2.69
N LYS A 103 -5.87 -14.39 -3.16
CA LYS A 103 -5.25 -14.54 -4.48
C LYS A 103 -4.06 -15.47 -4.41
N THR A 104 -3.82 -16.15 -5.52
CA THR A 104 -2.63 -16.96 -5.78
C THR A 104 -1.57 -16.08 -6.41
N ALA A 105 -0.37 -16.05 -5.85
CA ALA A 105 0.78 -15.31 -6.35
C ALA A 105 1.99 -16.24 -6.48
N VAL A 106 3.07 -15.77 -7.11
CA VAL A 106 4.34 -16.49 -7.18
C VAL A 106 5.35 -15.79 -6.29
N MET A 107 6.00 -16.53 -5.41
CA MET A 107 7.14 -16.06 -4.64
C MET A 107 8.41 -16.53 -5.32
N TYR A 108 9.23 -15.59 -5.77
CA TYR A 108 10.57 -15.83 -6.29
C TYR A 108 11.59 -15.57 -5.20
N THR A 109 12.57 -16.46 -5.07
CA THR A 109 13.62 -16.39 -4.05
C THR A 109 14.98 -16.35 -4.73
N TYR A 110 15.83 -15.43 -4.28
CA TYR A 110 17.17 -15.17 -4.81
C TYR A 110 18.20 -15.15 -3.69
N HIS A 111 19.33 -15.81 -3.89
CA HIS A 111 20.47 -15.73 -2.97
C HIS A 111 21.15 -14.37 -3.08
N ILE A 112 21.48 -13.74 -1.94
CA ILE A 112 22.17 -12.44 -1.90
C ILE A 112 23.66 -12.66 -1.65
N THR A 113 24.49 -12.14 -2.56
CA THR A 113 25.94 -12.41 -2.61
C THR A 113 26.81 -11.29 -2.05
N ASN A 114 26.20 -10.21 -1.55
CA ASN A 114 26.93 -9.05 -1.04
C ASN A 114 26.43 -8.55 0.33
N TYR A 115 25.92 -9.46 1.17
CA TYR A 115 25.45 -9.13 2.52
C TYR A 115 26.55 -9.36 3.59
N GLY A 116 27.57 -8.50 3.59
CA GLY A 116 28.73 -8.66 4.48
C GLY A 116 29.40 -10.03 4.29
N ASP A 117 29.65 -10.73 5.40
CA ASP A 117 30.19 -12.11 5.41
C ASP A 117 29.08 -13.17 5.59
N ASN A 118 27.80 -12.79 5.44
CA ASN A 118 26.66 -13.67 5.67
C ASN A 118 26.07 -14.21 4.36
N ASP A 119 26.31 -15.50 4.12
CA ASP A 119 25.84 -16.23 2.94
C ASP A 119 24.45 -16.86 3.10
N ASN A 120 23.74 -16.64 4.22
CA ASN A 120 22.41 -17.23 4.46
C ASN A 120 21.25 -16.31 4.06
N VAL A 121 21.56 -15.14 3.50
CA VAL A 121 20.59 -14.10 3.18
C VAL A 121 19.97 -14.31 1.81
N ILE A 122 18.65 -14.27 1.76
CA ILE A 122 17.84 -14.38 0.55
C ILE A 122 16.92 -13.17 0.38
N ALA A 123 16.63 -12.80 -0.85
CA ALA A 123 15.56 -11.87 -1.20
C ALA A 123 14.36 -12.63 -1.75
N ASN A 124 13.18 -12.37 -1.19
CA ASN A 124 11.92 -12.87 -1.69
C ASN A 124 11.17 -11.75 -2.43
N LEU A 125 10.62 -12.06 -3.60
CA LEU A 125 9.75 -11.18 -4.38
C LEU A 125 8.40 -11.88 -4.61
N ILE A 126 7.32 -11.29 -4.11
CA ILE A 126 5.95 -11.77 -4.34
C ILE A 126 5.38 -11.05 -5.55
N VAL A 127 5.10 -11.82 -6.60
CA VAL A 127 4.63 -11.31 -7.89
C VAL A 127 3.24 -11.86 -8.19
N LEU A 128 2.32 -10.96 -8.54
CA LEU A 128 0.97 -11.29 -8.99
C LEU A 128 0.75 -10.65 -10.36
N ASP A 129 0.34 -11.43 -11.35
CA ASP A 129 0.08 -10.96 -12.72
C ASP A 129 1.27 -10.19 -13.36
N GLY A 130 2.49 -10.51 -12.94
CA GLY A 130 3.72 -9.84 -13.40
C GLY A 130 4.08 -8.56 -12.64
N GLU A 131 3.26 -8.14 -11.67
CA GLU A 131 3.51 -6.97 -10.82
C GLU A 131 4.05 -7.40 -9.45
N LEU A 132 5.06 -6.67 -8.96
CA LEU A 132 5.57 -6.86 -7.60
C LEU A 132 4.56 -6.32 -6.58
N ILE A 133 4.12 -7.19 -5.68
CA ILE A 133 3.13 -6.87 -4.64
C ILE A 133 3.68 -7.08 -3.22
N GLY A 134 4.92 -7.54 -3.09
CA GLY A 134 5.63 -7.72 -1.83
C GLY A 134 7.09 -8.09 -2.07
N ALA A 135 7.97 -7.73 -1.15
CA ALA A 135 9.38 -8.12 -1.17
C ALA A 135 9.93 -8.24 0.27
N ASP A 136 10.92 -9.07 0.52
CA ASP A 136 11.59 -9.08 1.82
C ASP A 136 13.01 -9.59 1.69
N LEU A 137 13.84 -9.21 2.67
CA LEU A 137 15.13 -9.79 2.91
C LEU A 137 15.02 -10.70 4.14
N CYS A 138 15.50 -11.92 4.01
CA CYS A 138 15.38 -12.95 5.04
C CYS A 138 16.74 -13.63 5.26
N ASP A 139 17.17 -13.72 6.50
CA ASP A 139 18.20 -14.68 6.91
C ASP A 139 17.52 -15.90 7.52
N THR A 140 17.83 -17.06 6.97
CA THR A 140 17.22 -18.34 7.33
C THR A 140 17.88 -19.04 8.52
N SER A 141 18.91 -18.43 9.11
CA SER A 141 19.65 -18.93 10.27
C SER A 141 18.78 -18.98 11.54
N ALA A 142 19.00 -19.98 12.40
CA ALA A 142 18.22 -20.14 13.63
C ALA A 142 18.58 -19.13 14.73
N ASP A 143 19.86 -18.75 14.83
CA ASP A 143 20.37 -17.93 15.94
C ASP A 143 20.28 -16.43 15.65
N ASP A 144 20.53 -16.02 14.40
CA ASP A 144 20.59 -14.61 13.96
C ASP A 144 19.63 -14.29 12.79
N GLY A 145 18.63 -15.15 12.58
CA GLY A 145 17.66 -15.00 11.49
C GLY A 145 16.82 -13.73 11.62
N PHE A 146 16.52 -13.11 10.48
CA PHE A 146 15.69 -11.91 10.41
C PHE A 146 14.74 -11.93 9.22
N LEU A 147 13.74 -11.07 9.27
CA LEU A 147 12.84 -10.78 8.17
C LEU A 147 12.55 -9.28 8.16
N VAL A 148 13.02 -8.58 7.13
CA VAL A 148 12.89 -7.13 6.99
C VAL A 148 12.42 -6.75 5.59
N ALA A 149 11.99 -5.50 5.42
CA ALA A 149 11.62 -5.00 4.10
C ALA A 149 12.85 -5.01 3.19
N LEU A 150 12.68 -5.34 1.91
CA LEU A 150 13.83 -5.44 1.00
C LEU A 150 14.49 -4.07 0.76
N ASN A 151 13.73 -2.99 0.85
CA ASN A 151 14.27 -1.63 0.76
C ASN A 151 14.82 -1.10 2.10
N ASP A 152 14.82 -1.91 3.15
CA ASP A 152 15.37 -1.49 4.44
C ASP A 152 16.87 -1.28 4.29
N LYS A 153 17.33 -0.10 4.70
CA LYS A 153 18.73 0.28 4.62
C LYS A 153 19.36 -0.10 5.95
N THR A 154 19.82 -1.35 6.06
CA THR A 154 20.73 -1.78 7.12
C THR A 154 22.10 -1.13 6.99
#